data_AF-A0A8E0RYW1-F1
#
_entry.id   AF-A0A8E0RYW1-F1
#
_cell.length_a   1.000
_cell.length_b   1.000
_cell.length_c   1.000
_cell.angle_alpha   90.00
_cell.angle_beta   90.00
_cell.angle_gamma   90.00
#
_symmetry.space_group_name_H-M   'P 1'
#
loop_
_entity.id
_entity.type
_entity.pdbx_description
1 polymer ?
#
loop_
_entity_poly.entity_id
_entity_poly.type
_entity_poly.pdbx_seq_one_letter_code
_entity_poly.pdbx_strand_id
1 'polypeptide(L)'
;MSTIALNSVFVESCGSWYGKCGCGYGKSDVYDTFLGGQFPRSGGVYGSRRNVIFYPTSEVQDYMLKYMADTVCTTPDNLFLVRPNSLVQYRTYEVDVQSIDPTGYTYWNSTLVGPKCMPSLSLGQWYLLYGSEQLPVHVNGAIINLRSMPAETIFVPIQNVTDTIIQVYEGWQNVTDESTRNLEENRLCLRLERLANAARSGGRTRCMG
;
A
#
# COMPACT_ATOMS: atom_id res chain seq x y z
N MET A 1 14.32 14.18 12.98
CA MET A 1 13.31 13.33 12.31
C MET A 1 12.25 14.25 11.74
N SER A 2 12.30 14.52 10.43
CA SER A 2 11.37 15.44 9.77
C SER A 2 10.31 14.61 9.05
N THR A 3 9.09 14.60 9.59
CA THR A 3 7.92 13.97 8.99
C THR A 3 7.50 14.79 7.78
N ILE A 4 7.90 14.37 6.57
CA ILE A 4 7.40 14.97 5.33
C ILE A 4 6.17 14.17 4.93
N ALA A 5 5.00 14.68 5.28
CA ALA A 5 3.73 14.14 4.83
C ALA A 5 3.59 14.28 3.31
N LEU A 6 2.93 13.33 2.65
CA LEU A 6 2.51 13.36 1.23
C LEU A 6 1.53 14.51 0.87
N ASN A 7 1.54 15.62 1.62
CA ASN A 7 0.55 16.68 1.64
C ASN A 7 0.38 17.46 0.32
N SER A 8 1.33 17.41 -0.61
CA SER A 8 1.27 18.20 -1.85
C SER A 8 0.65 17.47 -3.06
N VAL A 9 0.26 16.21 -2.95
CA VAL A 9 -0.17 15.44 -4.12
C VAL A 9 -1.67 15.16 -4.05
N PHE A 10 -2.40 15.66 -5.06
CA PHE A 10 -3.79 15.31 -5.35
C PHE A 10 -3.84 13.84 -5.77
N VAL A 11 -3.87 12.96 -4.79
CA VAL A 11 -4.27 11.57 -4.96
C VAL A 11 -5.78 11.55 -4.77
N GLU A 12 -6.54 10.89 -5.67
CA GLU A 12 -7.92 10.48 -5.39
C GLU A 12 -7.92 9.56 -4.17
N SER A 13 -7.88 10.17 -2.99
CA SER A 13 -7.89 9.52 -1.70
C SER A 13 -9.34 9.37 -1.26
N CYS A 14 -9.59 8.31 -0.51
CA CYS A 14 -10.80 8.16 0.28
C CYS A 14 -10.89 9.19 1.42
N GLY A 15 -10.99 10.48 1.07
CA GLY A 15 -11.31 11.59 1.97
C GLY A 15 -12.82 11.80 2.03
N SER A 16 -13.31 12.17 3.20
CA SER A 16 -14.72 12.34 3.56
C SER A 16 -15.57 13.12 2.53
N TRP A 17 -16.37 12.42 1.73
CA TRP A 17 -17.51 13.00 1.01
C TRP A 17 -18.72 13.10 1.96
N TYR A 18 -18.66 13.99 2.95
CA TYR A 18 -19.87 14.52 3.58
C TYR A 18 -20.19 15.85 2.88
N GLY A 19 -21.02 15.79 1.84
CA GLY A 19 -21.39 16.96 1.07
C GLY A 19 -22.36 16.68 -0.07
N LYS A 20 -23.64 16.57 0.29
CA LYS A 20 -24.84 16.68 -0.57
C LYS A 20 -25.17 15.49 -1.48
N CYS A 21 -26.14 14.71 -1.00
CA CYS A 21 -27.16 14.11 -1.86
C CYS A 21 -27.75 15.18 -2.80
N GLY A 22 -27.74 14.91 -4.09
CA GLY A 22 -28.41 15.71 -5.10
C GLY A 22 -28.64 14.85 -6.33
N CYS A 23 -29.83 14.28 -6.46
CA CYS A 23 -30.30 13.64 -7.68
C CYS A 23 -30.32 14.67 -8.82
N GLY A 24 -29.82 14.32 -10.00
CA GLY A 24 -29.94 15.15 -11.19
C GLY A 24 -29.29 14.49 -12.41
N TYR A 25 -30.11 14.15 -13.40
CA TYR A 25 -29.72 13.58 -14.68
C TYR A 25 -28.72 14.46 -15.45
N GLY A 26 -27.71 13.83 -16.05
CA GLY A 26 -26.83 14.46 -17.04
C GLY A 26 -25.47 13.80 -17.05
N LYS A 27 -25.20 12.94 -18.03
CA LYS A 27 -23.83 12.56 -18.38
C LYS A 27 -23.06 13.84 -18.73
N SER A 28 -21.90 14.03 -18.12
CA SER A 28 -20.83 14.82 -18.72
C SER A 28 -19.57 13.96 -18.76
N ASP A 29 -19.04 13.81 -19.96
CA ASP A 29 -17.91 12.97 -20.28
C ASP A 29 -16.61 13.42 -19.59
N VAL A 30 -15.72 12.46 -19.44
CA VAL A 30 -14.55 12.35 -18.55
C VAL A 30 -13.42 13.39 -18.78
N TYR A 31 -13.62 14.47 -19.53
CA TYR A 31 -12.50 15.35 -19.93
C TYR A 31 -12.70 16.88 -19.82
N ASP A 32 -13.88 17.40 -19.43
CA ASP A 32 -14.13 18.86 -19.52
C ASP A 32 -13.92 19.68 -18.22
N THR A 33 -13.40 19.11 -17.13
CA THR A 33 -13.16 19.87 -15.88
C THR A 33 -11.68 20.24 -15.65
N PHE A 34 -10.81 20.09 -16.65
CA PHE A 34 -9.37 20.24 -16.43
C PHE A 34 -8.80 21.66 -16.56
N LEU A 35 -9.54 22.68 -17.01
CA LEU A 35 -8.92 23.99 -17.31
C LEU A 35 -9.72 25.26 -16.95
N GLY A 36 -10.64 25.24 -15.99
CA GLY A 36 -11.33 26.48 -15.62
C GLY A 36 -11.89 26.50 -14.21
N GLY A 37 -11.24 27.21 -13.29
CA GLY A 37 -11.85 27.53 -12.01
C GLY A 37 -10.89 28.03 -10.93
N GLN A 38 -10.64 29.34 -10.96
CA GLN A 38 -10.37 30.23 -9.82
C GLN A 38 -10.19 29.59 -8.43
N PHE A 39 -8.99 29.77 -7.89
CA PHE A 39 -8.66 29.64 -6.47
C PHE A 39 -9.67 30.35 -5.55
N PRO A 40 -10.12 29.71 -4.47
CA PRO A 40 -10.46 30.41 -3.25
C PRO A 40 -9.26 30.41 -2.28
N ARG A 41 -8.81 31.61 -1.94
CA ARG A 41 -7.95 31.88 -0.79
C ARG A 41 -8.67 31.53 0.52
N SER A 42 -7.91 30.91 1.42
CA SER A 42 -8.05 30.88 2.90
C SER A 42 -9.37 30.39 3.51
N GLY A 43 -9.27 29.27 4.24
CA GLY A 43 -10.21 28.85 5.28
C GLY A 43 -9.69 27.60 5.97
N GLY A 44 -9.32 27.70 7.25
CA GLY A 44 -8.96 26.52 8.05
C GLY A 44 -10.16 25.56 8.19
N VAL A 45 -9.87 24.35 8.68
CA VAL A 45 -10.77 23.32 9.28
C VAL A 45 -10.61 21.91 8.64
N TYR A 46 -10.29 20.93 9.51
CA TYR A 46 -10.23 19.46 9.36
C TYR A 46 -9.28 18.82 8.32
N GLY A 47 -8.07 18.46 8.78
CA GLY A 47 -7.16 17.59 8.04
C GLY A 47 -7.69 16.15 7.98
N SER A 48 -8.39 15.81 6.90
CA SER A 48 -8.76 14.45 6.55
C SER A 48 -7.49 13.60 6.41
N ARG A 49 -7.19 12.75 7.40
CA ARG A 49 -6.09 11.78 7.31
C ARG A 49 -6.34 10.87 6.10
N ARG A 50 -5.36 10.83 5.19
CA ARG A 50 -5.39 10.08 3.95
C ARG A 50 -5.02 8.63 4.26
N ASN A 51 -6.01 7.77 4.50
CA ASN A 51 -5.74 6.46 5.10
C ASN A 51 -5.06 5.48 4.14
N VAL A 52 -5.59 5.24 2.93
CA VAL A 52 -5.03 4.24 1.99
C VAL A 52 -4.95 4.76 0.56
N ILE A 53 -3.82 4.48 -0.11
CA ILE A 53 -3.52 4.81 -1.50
C ILE A 53 -3.72 3.57 -2.37
N PHE A 54 -4.57 3.67 -3.40
CA PHE A 54 -4.97 2.53 -4.23
C PHE A 54 -4.33 2.52 -5.63
N TYR A 55 -3.66 3.59 -6.02
CA TYR A 55 -3.18 3.79 -7.38
C TYR A 55 -1.65 3.96 -7.40
N PRO A 56 -0.93 3.21 -8.25
CA PRO A 56 0.53 3.27 -8.34
C PRO A 56 0.95 4.43 -9.25
N THR A 57 0.80 5.67 -8.76
CA THR A 57 1.26 6.87 -9.49
C THR A 57 2.78 7.02 -9.41
N SER A 58 3.36 7.92 -10.20
CA SER A 58 4.79 8.26 -10.12
C SER A 58 5.20 8.71 -8.72
N GLU A 59 4.35 9.47 -8.02
CA GLU A 59 4.64 9.96 -6.68
C GLU A 59 4.63 8.83 -5.64
N VAL A 60 3.80 7.81 -5.83
CA VAL A 60 3.83 6.60 -4.99
C VAL A 60 5.14 5.85 -5.21
N GLN A 61 5.58 5.73 -6.45
CA GLN A 61 6.86 5.08 -6.77
C GLN A 61 8.04 5.87 -6.20
N ASP A 62 8.07 7.20 -6.34
CA ASP A 62 9.10 8.06 -5.76
C ASP A 62 9.13 7.97 -4.22
N TYR A 63 7.96 7.92 -3.58
CA TYR A 63 7.85 7.71 -2.15
C TYR A 63 8.46 6.36 -1.74
N MET A 64 8.13 5.29 -2.46
CA MET A 64 8.68 3.96 -2.20
C MET A 64 10.20 3.94 -2.39
N LEU A 65 10.72 4.49 -3.49
CA LEU A 65 12.17 4.59 -3.75
C LEU A 65 12.90 5.29 -2.60
N LYS A 66 12.28 6.33 -2.03
CA LYS A 66 12.90 7.14 -0.99
C LYS A 66 12.83 6.53 0.42
N TYR A 67 11.73 5.86 0.78
CA TYR A 67 11.46 5.52 2.18
C TYR A 67 11.22 4.04 2.45
N MET A 68 11.00 3.21 1.43
CA MET A 68 10.66 1.80 1.65
C MET A 68 11.78 1.02 2.32
N ALA A 69 13.04 1.23 1.92
CA ALA A 69 14.16 0.53 2.53
C ALA A 69 14.21 0.78 4.06
N ASP A 70 14.22 2.05 4.47
CA ASP A 70 14.32 2.44 5.88
C ASP A 70 13.14 1.91 6.70
N THR A 71 11.91 2.07 6.22
CA THR A 71 10.70 1.65 6.95
C THR A 71 10.58 0.12 7.02
N VAL A 72 10.88 -0.61 5.94
CA VAL A 72 10.91 -2.08 5.98
C VAL A 72 12.08 -2.59 6.83
N CYS A 73 13.17 -1.84 6.98
CA CYS A 73 14.26 -2.22 7.86
C CYS A 73 13.98 -1.96 9.34
N THR A 74 13.09 -1.01 9.68
CA THR A 74 12.93 -0.52 11.06
C THR A 74 11.55 -0.78 11.67
N THR A 75 10.53 -1.04 10.85
CA THR A 75 9.14 -1.17 11.31
C THR A 75 8.66 -2.62 11.14
N PRO A 76 8.35 -3.37 12.22
CA PRO A 76 7.73 -4.69 12.10
C PRO A 76 6.29 -4.60 11.56
N ASP A 77 5.76 -5.72 11.05
CA ASP A 77 4.35 -5.86 10.61
C ASP A 77 3.81 -4.72 9.74
N ASN A 78 4.62 -4.20 8.82
CA ASN A 78 4.25 -3.11 7.92
C ASN A 78 4.21 -3.53 6.44
N LEU A 79 4.37 -4.82 6.15
CA LEU A 79 4.59 -5.33 4.80
C LEU A 79 3.89 -6.69 4.59
N PHE A 80 2.89 -6.70 3.73
CA PHE A 80 2.08 -7.87 3.41
C PHE A 80 1.74 -7.94 1.92
N LEU A 81 1.45 -9.14 1.44
CA LEU A 81 0.79 -9.35 0.15
C LEU A 81 -0.63 -9.86 0.40
N VAL A 82 -1.58 -9.37 -0.39
CA VAL A 82 -2.99 -9.73 -0.29
C VAL A 82 -3.51 -10.14 -1.66
N ARG A 83 -4.12 -11.31 -1.76
CA ARG A 83 -4.74 -11.82 -2.99
C ARG A 83 -6.24 -11.98 -2.81
N PRO A 84 -7.07 -11.14 -3.46
CA PRO A 84 -8.50 -11.35 -3.50
C PRO A 84 -8.86 -12.64 -4.24
N ASN A 85 -9.58 -13.55 -3.59
CA ASN A 85 -10.01 -14.82 -4.18
C ASN A 85 -11.45 -14.73 -4.68
N SER A 86 -12.33 -14.16 -3.86
CA SER A 86 -13.76 -14.06 -4.14
C SER A 86 -14.30 -12.72 -3.62
N LEU A 87 -15.36 -12.21 -4.25
CA LEU A 87 -16.11 -11.06 -3.76
C LEU A 87 -17.25 -11.60 -2.88
N VAL A 88 -17.24 -11.26 -1.59
CA VAL A 88 -18.30 -11.64 -0.64
C VAL A 88 -19.49 -10.71 -0.78
N GLN A 89 -19.21 -9.41 -0.78
CA GLN A 89 -20.18 -8.34 -0.92
C GLN A 89 -19.45 -7.06 -1.36
N TYR A 90 -20.19 -6.00 -1.68
CA TYR A 90 -19.61 -4.73 -2.12
C TYR A 90 -18.37 -4.30 -1.30
N ARG A 91 -17.20 -4.24 -1.98
CA ARG A 91 -15.89 -3.88 -1.40
C ARG A 91 -15.39 -4.79 -0.27
N THR A 92 -15.90 -6.01 -0.19
CA THR A 92 -15.50 -7.03 0.79
C THR A 92 -15.10 -8.31 0.07
N TYR A 93 -13.91 -8.81 0.33
CA TYR A 93 -13.32 -9.95 -0.39
C TYR A 93 -12.83 -11.01 0.58
N GLU A 94 -12.98 -12.28 0.24
CA GLU A 94 -12.14 -13.33 0.82
C GLU A 94 -10.76 -13.20 0.19
N VAL A 95 -9.72 -13.22 1.02
CA VAL A 95 -8.36 -12.99 0.58
C VAL A 95 -7.41 -14.02 1.16
N ASP A 96 -6.39 -14.37 0.38
CA ASP A 96 -5.16 -14.95 0.92
C ASP A 96 -4.24 -13.81 1.34
N VAL A 97 -3.64 -13.95 2.51
CA VAL A 97 -2.70 -12.98 3.06
C VAL A 97 -1.36 -13.67 3.25
N GLN A 98 -0.31 -12.93 2.96
CA GLN A 98 1.05 -13.35 3.14
C GLN A 98 1.81 -12.26 3.89
N SER A 99 2.31 -12.55 5.09
CA SER A 99 3.33 -11.71 5.73
C SER A 99 4.69 -11.97 5.08
N ILE A 100 5.49 -10.91 4.97
CA ILE A 100 6.89 -11.02 4.56
C ILE A 100 7.73 -10.80 5.80
N ASP A 101 8.25 -11.90 6.36
CA ASP A 101 9.00 -11.91 7.61
C ASP A 101 10.48 -12.16 7.34
N PRO A 102 11.40 -11.77 8.25
CA PRO A 102 12.83 -12.04 8.06
C PRO A 102 13.16 -13.51 7.82
N THR A 103 12.45 -14.40 8.51
CA THR A 103 12.66 -15.85 8.51
C THR A 103 11.90 -16.57 7.42
N GLY A 104 10.85 -15.97 6.85
CA GLY A 104 9.89 -16.74 6.08
C GLY A 104 8.80 -15.92 5.43
N TYR A 105 7.80 -16.67 4.97
CA TYR A 105 6.50 -16.15 4.63
C TYR A 105 5.49 -16.90 5.49
N THR A 106 4.54 -16.18 6.09
CA THR A 106 3.42 -16.79 6.80
C THR A 106 2.15 -16.56 5.99
N TYR A 107 1.35 -17.61 5.78
CA TYR A 107 0.13 -17.55 4.97
C TYR A 107 -1.09 -17.82 5.82
N TRP A 108 -2.15 -17.06 5.57
CA TRP A 108 -3.47 -17.32 6.15
C TRP A 108 -4.58 -16.74 5.28
N ASN A 109 -5.81 -17.17 5.54
CA ASN A 109 -6.99 -16.64 4.87
C ASN A 109 -7.62 -15.56 5.76
N SER A 110 -8.16 -14.51 5.14
CA SER A 110 -8.80 -13.41 5.84
C SER A 110 -9.95 -12.82 5.01
N THR A 111 -10.68 -11.88 5.61
CA THR A 111 -11.66 -11.05 4.92
C THR A 111 -11.13 -9.63 4.80
N LEU A 112 -10.92 -9.15 3.58
CA LEU A 112 -10.55 -7.76 3.31
C LEU A 112 -11.80 -6.89 3.23
N VAL A 113 -11.88 -5.87 4.08
CA VAL A 113 -12.96 -4.88 4.08
C VAL A 113 -12.43 -3.53 3.62
N GLY A 114 -12.91 -3.08 2.47
CA GLY A 114 -12.51 -1.81 1.86
C GLY A 114 -13.41 -0.61 2.24
N PRO A 115 -12.91 0.64 2.11
CA PRO A 115 -13.75 1.83 2.05
C PRO A 115 -14.65 1.83 0.79
N LYS A 116 -15.73 2.63 0.80
CA LYS A 116 -16.67 2.71 -0.34
C LYS A 116 -15.98 3.11 -1.66
N CYS A 117 -15.03 4.02 -1.55
CA CYS A 117 -14.24 4.59 -2.65
C CYS A 117 -13.03 3.72 -3.08
N MET A 118 -12.77 2.58 -2.42
CA MET A 118 -11.78 1.63 -2.92
C MET A 118 -12.16 1.21 -4.35
N PRO A 119 -11.23 1.07 -5.31
CA PRO A 119 -11.55 0.52 -6.63
C PRO A 119 -11.96 -0.96 -6.56
N SER A 120 -12.46 -1.50 -7.67
CA SER A 120 -12.72 -2.95 -7.76
C SER A 120 -11.40 -3.67 -7.89
N LEU A 121 -11.23 -4.73 -7.11
CA LEU A 121 -10.00 -5.49 -7.12
C LEU A 121 -10.11 -6.64 -8.12
N SER A 122 -9.02 -6.89 -8.82
CA SER A 122 -8.89 -8.06 -9.69
C SER A 122 -8.71 -9.31 -8.83
N LEU A 123 -9.58 -10.30 -9.02
CA LEU A 123 -9.46 -11.59 -8.34
C LEU A 123 -8.23 -12.35 -8.85
N GLY A 124 -7.57 -13.11 -7.97
CA GLY A 124 -6.37 -13.88 -8.24
C GLY A 124 -5.08 -13.07 -8.37
N GLN A 125 -5.16 -11.72 -8.32
CA GLN A 125 -4.02 -10.82 -8.41
C GLN A 125 -3.48 -10.48 -7.02
N TRP A 126 -2.14 -10.46 -6.88
CA TRP A 126 -1.48 -10.03 -5.66
C TRP A 126 -1.37 -8.50 -5.58
N TYR A 127 -1.76 -7.97 -4.43
CA TYR A 127 -1.61 -6.57 -4.06
C TYR A 127 -0.58 -6.44 -2.95
N LEU A 128 0.31 -5.45 -3.08
CA LEU A 128 1.18 -5.01 -2.00
C LEU A 128 0.36 -4.19 -1.01
N LEU A 129 0.37 -4.59 0.26
CA LEU A 129 -0.08 -3.79 1.39
C LEU A 129 1.15 -3.36 2.20
N TYR A 130 1.50 -2.08 2.13
CA TYR A 130 2.72 -1.54 2.72
C TYR A 130 2.41 -0.24 3.48
N GLY A 131 2.94 -0.12 4.70
CA GLY A 131 2.83 1.08 5.52
C GLY A 131 4.19 1.62 5.95
N SER A 132 4.30 2.93 6.13
CA SER A 132 5.43 3.54 6.82
C SER A 132 5.45 3.24 8.32
N GLU A 133 4.27 2.96 8.88
CA GLU A 133 4.04 2.54 10.26
C GLU A 133 3.58 1.07 10.32
N GLN A 134 3.60 0.50 11.53
CA GLN A 134 3.08 -0.84 11.79
C GLN A 134 1.59 -0.89 11.43
N LEU A 135 1.19 -1.89 10.64
CA LEU A 135 -0.20 -2.04 10.21
C LEU A 135 -0.97 -2.90 11.24
N PRO A 136 -2.25 -2.62 11.49
CA PRO A 136 -3.11 -3.43 12.37
C PRO A 136 -3.55 -4.73 11.68
N VAL A 137 -2.58 -5.53 11.23
CA VAL A 137 -2.77 -6.83 10.58
C VAL A 137 -2.09 -7.88 11.45
N HIS A 138 -2.88 -8.82 11.95
CA HIS A 138 -2.39 -9.91 12.79
C HIS A 138 -2.38 -11.22 12.01
N VAL A 139 -1.36 -12.04 12.23
CA VAL A 139 -1.27 -13.40 11.68
C VAL A 139 -2.50 -14.19 12.11
N ASN A 140 -3.11 -14.93 11.18
CA ASN A 140 -4.38 -15.64 11.36
C ASN A 140 -5.58 -14.73 11.72
N GLY A 141 -5.43 -13.42 11.54
CA GLY A 141 -6.50 -12.45 11.75
C GLY A 141 -7.61 -12.63 10.71
N ALA A 142 -8.86 -12.74 11.20
CA ALA A 142 -10.01 -12.99 10.36
C ALA A 142 -10.39 -11.81 9.43
N ILE A 143 -9.98 -10.59 9.77
CA ILE A 143 -10.39 -9.37 9.06
C ILE A 143 -9.18 -8.45 8.86
N ILE A 144 -9.00 -7.97 7.62
CA ILE A 144 -8.16 -6.83 7.28
C ILE A 144 -9.07 -5.66 6.92
N ASN A 145 -9.12 -4.64 7.78
CA ASN A 145 -9.96 -3.46 7.55
C ASN A 145 -9.11 -2.31 7.01
N LEU A 146 -9.23 -2.04 5.70
CA LEU A 146 -8.48 -0.95 5.06
C LEU A 146 -8.91 0.44 5.56
N ARG A 147 -10.09 0.57 6.21
CA ARG A 147 -10.56 1.86 6.74
C ARG A 147 -9.81 2.29 7.99
N SER A 148 -9.27 1.33 8.75
CA SER A 148 -8.53 1.56 10.00
C SER A 148 -7.03 1.58 9.80
N MET A 149 -6.54 1.56 8.56
CA MET A 149 -5.11 1.62 8.30
C MET A 149 -4.53 3.00 8.65
N PRO A 150 -3.28 3.05 9.13
CA PRO A 150 -2.54 4.29 9.30
C PRO A 150 -2.48 5.09 8.00
N ALA A 151 -2.22 6.40 8.12
CA ALA A 151 -2.06 7.24 6.93
C ALA A 151 -0.89 6.76 6.07
N GLU A 152 -0.94 7.08 4.77
CA GLU A 152 0.12 6.72 3.81
C GLU A 152 0.29 5.20 3.62
N THR A 153 -0.72 4.41 3.97
CA THR A 153 -0.75 2.98 3.64
C THR A 153 -0.96 2.81 2.13
N ILE A 154 -0.07 2.08 1.47
CA ILE A 154 -0.11 1.76 0.05
C ILE A 154 -0.78 0.40 -0.11
N PHE A 155 -1.84 0.33 -0.92
CA PHE A 155 -2.53 -0.89 -1.31
C PHE A 155 -2.70 -0.96 -2.83
N VAL A 156 -1.67 -1.46 -3.52
CA VAL A 156 -1.58 -1.41 -4.99
C VAL A 156 -1.24 -2.77 -5.58
N PRO A 157 -1.63 -3.05 -6.84
CA PRO A 157 -1.13 -4.21 -7.57
C PRO A 157 0.39 -4.35 -7.50
N ILE A 158 0.90 -5.50 -7.06
CA ILE A 158 2.37 -5.68 -6.95
C ILE A 158 3.06 -5.52 -8.30
N GLN A 159 2.41 -5.98 -9.37
CA GLN A 159 2.92 -5.93 -10.75
C GLN A 159 3.20 -4.50 -11.22
N ASN A 160 2.46 -3.52 -10.71
CA ASN A 160 2.60 -2.12 -11.11
C ASN A 160 3.75 -1.40 -10.39
N VAL A 161 4.33 -2.03 -9.37
CA VAL A 161 5.42 -1.46 -8.55
C VAL A 161 6.63 -2.41 -8.46
N THR A 162 6.67 -3.46 -9.28
CA THR A 162 7.76 -4.46 -9.29
C THR A 162 9.11 -3.80 -9.52
N ASP A 163 9.23 -2.94 -10.54
CA ASP A 163 10.50 -2.30 -10.87
C ASP A 163 10.97 -1.37 -9.74
N THR A 164 10.03 -0.65 -9.12
CA THR A 164 10.29 0.20 -7.95
C THR A 164 10.82 -0.62 -6.77
N ILE A 165 10.18 -1.75 -6.45
CA ILE A 165 10.62 -2.67 -5.40
C ILE A 165 12.03 -3.19 -5.67
N ILE A 166 12.31 -3.60 -6.91
CA ILE A 166 13.62 -4.11 -7.31
C ILE A 166 14.69 -3.03 -7.14
N GLN A 167 14.41 -1.80 -7.56
CA GLN A 167 15.33 -0.67 -7.39
C GLN A 167 15.58 -0.34 -5.91
N VAL A 168 14.55 -0.36 -5.05
CA VAL A 168 14.71 -0.20 -3.59
C VAL A 168 15.66 -1.25 -3.04
N TYR A 169 15.47 -2.51 -3.41
CA TYR A 169 16.30 -3.61 -2.96
C TYR A 169 17.75 -3.48 -3.42
N GLU A 170 17.98 -3.22 -4.71
CA GLU A 170 19.32 -3.05 -5.27
C GLU A 170 20.05 -1.84 -4.66
N GLY A 171 19.33 -0.73 -4.45
CA GLY A 171 19.86 0.45 -3.75
C GLY A 171 20.30 0.14 -2.32
N TRP A 172 19.47 -0.57 -1.56
CA TRP A 172 19.82 -1.03 -0.21
C TRP A 172 21.03 -1.98 -0.23
N GLN A 173 21.07 -2.90 -1.20
CA GLN A 173 22.16 -3.87 -1.31
C GLN A 173 23.51 -3.21 -1.57
N ASN A 174 23.56 -2.19 -2.43
CA ASN A 174 24.80 -1.51 -2.82
C ASN A 174 25.43 -0.66 -1.70
N VAL A 175 24.64 -0.23 -0.72
CA VAL A 175 25.11 0.58 0.42
C VAL A 175 25.43 -0.27 1.65
N THR A 176 25.00 -1.54 1.66
CA THR A 176 25.12 -2.43 2.83
C THR A 176 26.15 -3.53 2.60
N ASP A 177 27.32 -3.40 3.24
CA ASP A 177 28.35 -4.45 3.28
C ASP A 177 27.82 -5.74 3.93
N GLU A 178 28.36 -6.88 3.48
CA GLU A 178 27.88 -8.23 3.85
C GLU A 178 28.01 -8.54 5.36
N SER A 179 29.00 -7.93 6.03
CA SER A 179 29.19 -7.99 7.49
C SER A 179 28.07 -7.27 8.25
N THR A 180 27.52 -6.20 7.68
CA THR A 180 26.45 -5.38 8.29
C THR A 180 25.08 -6.04 8.09
N ARG A 181 24.87 -6.74 6.97
CA ARG A 181 23.60 -7.46 6.68
C ARG A 181 23.27 -8.55 7.70
N ASN A 182 24.30 -9.17 8.30
CA ASN A 182 24.16 -10.29 9.22
C ASN A 182 24.14 -9.89 10.70
N LEU A 183 24.23 -8.59 11.01
CA LEU A 183 23.98 -8.10 12.38
C LEU A 183 22.51 -8.37 12.74
N GLU A 184 22.24 -8.80 13.98
CA GLU A 184 20.86 -9.03 14.44
C GLU A 184 19.97 -7.78 14.26
N GLU A 185 20.57 -6.59 14.35
CA GLU A 185 19.94 -5.29 14.16
C GLU A 185 19.38 -5.09 12.73
N ASN A 186 19.86 -5.83 11.73
CA ASN A 186 19.41 -5.73 10.33
C ASN A 186 18.52 -6.89 9.86
N ARG A 187 18.09 -7.79 10.75
CA ARG A 187 17.26 -8.95 10.35
C ARG A 187 15.96 -8.53 9.66
N LEU A 188 15.36 -7.41 10.06
CA LEU A 188 14.17 -6.87 9.42
C LEU A 188 14.39 -6.47 7.96
N CYS A 189 15.60 -6.06 7.57
CA CYS A 189 15.94 -5.73 6.19
C CYS A 189 15.92 -6.93 5.25
N LEU A 190 16.06 -8.17 5.76
CA LEU A 190 15.95 -9.39 4.94
C LEU A 190 14.57 -9.52 4.27
N ARG A 191 13.57 -8.78 4.78
CA ARG A 191 12.26 -8.65 4.14
C ARG A 191 12.31 -7.95 2.78
N LEU A 192 13.29 -7.07 2.51
CA LEU A 192 13.47 -6.43 1.21
C LEU A 192 13.86 -7.45 0.13
N GLU A 193 14.79 -8.36 0.43
CA GLU A 193 15.15 -9.45 -0.48
C GLU A 193 13.95 -10.34 -0.79
N ARG A 194 13.20 -10.72 0.24
CA ARG A 194 11.99 -11.53 0.11
C ARG A 194 10.92 -10.81 -0.70
N LEU A 195 10.70 -9.52 -0.45
CA LEU A 195 9.78 -8.70 -1.22
C LEU A 195 10.19 -8.62 -2.69
N ALA A 196 11.48 -8.41 -2.99
CA ALA A 196 11.98 -8.40 -4.37
C ALA A 196 11.77 -9.75 -5.06
N ASN A 197 12.02 -10.86 -4.36
CA ASN A 197 11.76 -12.20 -4.88
C ASN A 197 10.27 -12.44 -5.13
N ALA A 198 9.41 -11.99 -4.22
CA ALA A 198 7.96 -12.04 -4.40
C ALA A 198 7.53 -11.20 -5.61
N ALA A 199 8.03 -9.96 -5.75
CA ALA A 199 7.70 -9.08 -6.87
C ALA A 199 8.09 -9.68 -8.23
N ARG A 200 9.30 -10.25 -8.35
CA ARG A 200 9.76 -10.97 -9.57
C ARG A 200 8.84 -12.14 -9.95
N SER A 201 8.25 -12.80 -8.96
CA SER A 201 7.31 -13.91 -9.16
C SER A 201 5.85 -13.48 -9.36
N GLY A 202 5.56 -12.17 -9.37
CA GLY A 202 4.20 -11.63 -9.40
C GLY A 202 3.40 -11.93 -8.11
N GLY A 203 4.09 -12.04 -6.98
CA GLY A 203 3.55 -12.40 -5.67
C GLY A 203 3.51 -13.91 -5.38
N ARG A 204 3.98 -14.77 -6.30
CA ARG A 204 4.04 -16.23 -6.11
C ARG A 204 5.35 -16.68 -5.46
N THR A 205 5.40 -16.60 -4.15
CA THR A 205 6.52 -17.14 -3.39
C THR A 205 6.41 -18.66 -3.27
N ARG A 206 7.42 -19.40 -3.74
CA ARG A 206 7.53 -20.84 -3.48
C ARG A 206 8.00 -21.03 -2.03
N CYS A 207 7.41 -21.99 -1.32
CA CYS A 207 8.05 -22.54 -0.13
C CYS A 207 9.39 -23.14 -0.60
N MET A 208 10.51 -22.56 -0.18
CA MET A 208 11.77 -23.29 -0.22
C MET A 208 11.68 -24.29 0.94
N GLY A 209 11.35 -25.54 0.59
CA GLY A 209 11.46 -26.69 1.48
C GLY A 209 12.89 -27.18 1.57
#